data_AF-A0A4Y1ZGB6-F1
#
_entry.id   AF-A0A4Y1ZGB6-F1
#
_cell.length_a   1.000
_cell.length_b   1.000
_cell.length_c   1.000
_cell.angle_alpha   90.00
_cell.angle_beta   90.00
_cell.angle_gamma   90.00
#
_symmetry.space_group_name_H-M   'P 1'
#
loop_
_entity.id
_entity.type
_entity.pdbx_description
1 polymer ?
#
loop_
_entity_poly.entity_id
_entity_poly.type
_entity_poly.pdbx_seq_one_letter_code
_entity_poly.pdbx_strand_id
1 'polypeptide(L)'
;MMDFQELKEQLIRYSKEIGVDKIGFTTADPFTELKARLYRQRELGYQSGFEEKDIEKRTEPSLLMDGVQSIVSIAMAYPKKMAERPANTKGHRRGAFARVSWGQDYHTILRDRMQKLGEFLVETVPGATFKSMVDTGGTV
;
A
#
# COMPACT_ATOMS: atom_id res chain seq x y z
N MET A 1 19.10 -11.88 21.74
CA MET A 1 17.65 -11.86 21.44
C MET A 1 17.40 -10.60 20.64
N MET A 2 16.68 -10.66 19.51
CA MET A 2 16.48 -9.48 18.67
C MET A 2 15.60 -8.46 19.39
N ASP A 3 16.03 -7.20 19.43
CA ASP A 3 15.19 -6.12 19.94
C ASP A 3 14.27 -5.62 18.81
N PHE A 4 13.00 -6.03 18.87
CA PHE A 4 11.99 -5.63 17.88
C PHE A 4 11.66 -4.13 17.95
N GLN A 5 11.85 -3.49 19.11
CA GLN A 5 11.66 -2.05 19.25
C GLN A 5 12.76 -1.30 18.51
N GLU A 6 14.01 -1.75 18.64
CA GLU A 6 15.13 -1.18 17.89
C GLU A 6 14.97 -1.36 16.37
N LEU A 7 14.59 -2.56 15.91
CA LEU A 7 14.34 -2.82 14.48
C LEU A 7 13.24 -1.91 13.93
N LYS A 8 12.15 -1.73 14.70
CA LYS A 8 11.05 -0.84 14.32
C LYS A 8 11.53 0.60 14.16
N GLU A 9 12.37 1.09 15.06
CA GLU A 9 12.94 2.44 14.98
C GLU A 9 13.89 2.60 13.78
N GLN A 10 14.69 1.58 13.48
CA GLN A 10 15.55 1.54 12.30
C GLN A 10 14.72 1.62 11.00
N LEU A 11 13.65 0.84 10.88
CA LEU A 11 12.73 0.89 9.74
C LEU A 11 12.06 2.26 9.60
N ILE A 12 11.64 2.87 10.72
CA ILE A 12 11.05 4.22 10.69
C ILE A 12 12.06 5.25 10.19
N ARG A 13 13.32 5.21 10.67
CA ARG A 13 14.38 6.11 10.20
C ARG A 13 14.64 5.93 8.70
N TYR A 14 14.89 4.70 8.28
CA TYR A 14 15.17 4.38 6.88
C TYR A 14 14.01 4.75 5.94
N SER A 15 12.76 4.56 6.38
CA SER A 15 11.58 4.95 5.59
C SER A 15 11.60 6.43 5.21
N LYS A 16 12.01 7.31 6.13
CA LYS A 16 12.10 8.75 5.88
C LYS A 16 13.22 9.10 4.90
N GLU A 17 14.35 8.40 5.00
CA GLU A 17 15.50 8.59 4.10
C GLU A 17 15.14 8.27 2.63
N ILE A 18 14.31 7.25 2.42
CA ILE A 18 13.84 6.88 1.08
C ILE A 18 12.59 7.68 0.65
N GLY A 19 12.12 8.65 1.44
CA GLY A 19 11.01 9.53 1.09
C GLY A 19 9.61 8.96 1.30
N VAL A 20 9.44 8.06 2.28
CA VAL A 20 8.11 7.69 2.80
C VAL A 20 7.65 8.77 3.79
N ASP A 21 6.46 9.33 3.57
CA ASP A 21 5.92 10.38 4.43
C ASP A 21 5.35 9.84 5.75
N LYS A 22 4.79 8.63 5.73
CA LYS A 22 4.25 7.99 6.92
C LYS A 22 4.40 6.47 6.85
N ILE A 23 4.74 5.86 7.97
CA ILE A 23 4.84 4.41 8.13
C ILE A 23 4.04 3.96 9.36
N GLY A 24 3.44 2.77 9.29
CA GLY A 24 2.65 2.15 10.35
C GLY A 24 2.87 0.64 10.40
N PHE A 25 2.55 0.05 11.54
CA PHE A 25 2.78 -1.37 11.82
C PHE A 25 1.54 -1.96 12.47
N THR A 26 1.12 -3.15 12.03
CA THR A 26 0.03 -3.92 12.61
C THR A 26 0.35 -5.41 12.60
N THR A 27 -0.44 -6.20 13.32
CA THR A 27 -0.35 -7.67 13.29
C THR A 27 -0.80 -8.22 11.94
N ALA A 28 -0.50 -9.48 11.68
CA ALA A 28 -0.99 -10.22 10.51
C ALA A 28 -2.29 -10.99 10.80
N ASP A 29 -3.05 -10.55 11.81
CA ASP A 29 -4.32 -11.18 12.18
C ASP A 29 -5.37 -11.00 11.07
N PRO A 30 -6.33 -11.94 10.94
CA PRO A 30 -7.41 -11.81 9.96
C PRO A 30 -8.25 -10.55 10.14
N PHE A 31 -8.59 -9.89 9.04
CA PHE A 31 -9.47 -8.72 8.99
C PHE A 31 -10.95 -9.12 9.06
N THR A 32 -11.38 -9.66 10.19
CA THR A 32 -12.73 -10.27 10.36
C THR A 32 -13.88 -9.31 10.08
N GLU A 33 -13.81 -8.05 10.55
CA GLU A 33 -14.84 -7.05 10.27
C GLU A 33 -14.91 -6.71 8.77
N LEU A 34 -13.75 -6.55 8.13
CA LEU A 34 -13.67 -6.29 6.70
C LEU A 34 -14.25 -7.46 5.90
N LYS A 35 -13.94 -8.70 6.29
CA LYS A 35 -14.45 -9.93 5.67
C LYS A 35 -15.97 -9.90 5.61
N ALA A 36 -16.64 -9.70 6.75
CA ALA A 36 -18.09 -9.60 6.81
C ALA A 36 -18.65 -8.50 5.89
N ARG A 37 -18.02 -7.32 5.86
CA ARG A 37 -18.41 -6.21 4.98
C ARG A 37 -18.23 -6.55 3.50
N LEU A 38 -17.15 -7.22 3.11
CA LEU A 38 -16.89 -7.60 1.72
C LEU A 38 -17.90 -8.64 1.21
N TYR A 39 -18.25 -9.63 2.04
CA TYR A 39 -19.35 -10.57 1.74
C TYR A 39 -20.66 -9.82 1.51
N ARG A 40 -21.01 -8.89 2.40
CA ARG A 40 -22.23 -8.08 2.27
C ARG A 40 -22.25 -7.23 1.00
N GLN A 41 -21.14 -6.57 0.68
CA GLN A 41 -21.02 -5.75 -0.55
C GLN A 41 -21.20 -6.58 -1.81
N ARG A 42 -20.71 -7.84 -1.82
CA ARG A 42 -20.88 -8.78 -2.92
C ARG A 42 -22.33 -9.22 -3.07
N GLU A 43 -23.01 -9.57 -1.97
CA GLU A 43 -24.44 -9.92 -1.99
C GLU A 43 -25.32 -8.80 -2.53
N LEU A 44 -24.97 -7.54 -2.23
CA LEU A 44 -25.68 -6.36 -2.70
C LEU A 44 -25.32 -5.94 -4.14
N GLY A 45 -24.33 -6.59 -4.77
CA GLY A 45 -23.89 -6.24 -6.11
C GLY A 45 -23.18 -4.88 -6.20
N TYR A 46 -22.54 -4.42 -5.12
CA TYR A 46 -21.87 -3.11 -5.05
C TYR A 46 -20.38 -3.14 -5.42
N GLN A 47 -19.85 -4.31 -5.80
CA GLN A 47 -18.45 -4.45 -6.20
C GLN A 47 -18.23 -3.89 -7.61
N SER A 48 -17.07 -3.27 -7.84
CA SER A 48 -16.73 -2.67 -9.14
C SER A 48 -16.25 -3.70 -10.18
N GLY A 49 -15.69 -4.82 -9.72
CA GLY A 49 -15.09 -5.86 -10.55
C GLY A 49 -13.58 -5.73 -10.73
N PHE A 50 -12.96 -4.67 -10.21
CA PHE A 50 -11.49 -4.51 -10.20
C PHE A 50 -10.83 -5.21 -9.01
N GLU A 51 -11.60 -5.58 -8.00
CA GLU A 51 -11.07 -6.16 -6.77
C GLU A 51 -10.63 -7.61 -6.97
N GLU A 52 -9.68 -8.07 -6.15
CA GLU A 52 -9.43 -9.52 -5.98
C GLU A 52 -10.75 -10.22 -5.60
N LYS A 53 -11.06 -11.30 -6.32
CA LYS A 53 -12.34 -12.02 -6.25
C LYS A 53 -12.40 -12.91 -5.01
N ASP A 54 -11.25 -13.42 -4.58
CA ASP A 54 -11.13 -14.26 -3.41
C ASP A 54 -11.09 -13.41 -2.13
N ILE A 55 -12.22 -13.33 -1.43
CA ILE A 55 -12.35 -12.55 -0.18
C ILE A 55 -11.48 -13.13 0.94
N GLU A 56 -11.18 -14.42 0.92
CA GLU A 56 -10.32 -15.05 1.92
C GLU A 56 -8.90 -14.49 1.78
N LYS A 57 -8.35 -14.50 0.56
CA LYS A 57 -7.04 -13.88 0.27
C LYS A 57 -6.97 -12.39 0.63
N ARG A 58 -8.10 -11.68 0.53
CA ARG A 58 -8.21 -10.26 0.89
C ARG A 58 -8.16 -9.97 2.38
N THR A 59 -8.50 -10.95 3.20
CA THR A 59 -8.75 -10.74 4.63
C THR A 59 -7.92 -11.63 5.53
N GLU A 60 -7.21 -12.61 4.97
CA GLU A 60 -6.34 -13.54 5.71
C GLU A 60 -4.90 -13.41 5.19
N PRO A 61 -4.06 -12.58 5.84
CA PRO A 61 -2.67 -12.36 5.42
C PRO A 61 -1.85 -13.65 5.30
N SER A 62 -2.16 -14.65 6.14
CA SER A 62 -1.51 -15.97 6.13
C SER A 62 -1.69 -16.72 4.80
N LEU A 63 -2.75 -16.44 4.03
CA LEU A 63 -2.95 -17.04 2.70
C LEU A 63 -2.06 -16.40 1.62
N LEU A 64 -1.43 -15.26 1.91
CA LEU A 64 -0.60 -14.52 0.95
C LEU A 64 0.89 -14.79 1.13
N MET A 65 1.30 -15.09 2.36
CA MET A 65 2.69 -15.31 2.74
C MET A 65 2.76 -16.21 3.98
N ASP A 66 3.38 -17.38 3.83
CA ASP A 66 3.59 -18.31 4.94
C ASP A 66 4.45 -17.67 6.04
N GLY A 67 4.07 -17.91 7.29
CA GLY A 67 4.80 -17.40 8.45
C GLY A 67 4.71 -15.90 8.67
N VAL A 68 3.84 -15.17 7.95
CA VAL A 68 3.63 -13.73 8.14
C VAL A 68 3.30 -13.40 9.61
N GLN A 69 4.00 -12.40 10.18
CA GLN A 69 3.85 -11.99 11.58
C GLN A 69 3.28 -10.58 11.72
N SER A 70 3.57 -9.71 10.77
CA SER A 70 3.18 -8.30 10.82
C SER A 70 2.99 -7.72 9.41
N ILE A 71 2.28 -6.61 9.35
CA ILE A 71 2.10 -5.81 8.15
C ILE A 71 2.68 -4.43 8.40
N VAL A 72 3.51 -3.97 7.47
CA VAL A 72 4.08 -2.62 7.44
C VAL A 72 3.35 -1.81 6.37
N SER A 73 2.65 -0.76 6.78
CA SER A 73 1.93 0.14 5.87
C SER A 73 2.75 1.40 5.65
N ILE A 74 2.84 1.86 4.39
CA ILE A 74 3.47 3.13 4.04
C ILE A 74 2.47 4.06 3.35
N ALA A 75 2.69 5.35 3.47
CA ALA A 75 1.95 6.36 2.72
C ALA A 75 2.90 7.42 2.16
N MET A 76 2.58 7.87 0.96
CA MET A 76 3.25 8.99 0.30
C MET A 76 2.23 10.06 -0.07
N ALA A 77 2.52 11.30 0.28
CA ALA A 77 1.73 12.45 -0.09
C ALA A 77 1.98 12.81 -1.55
N TYR A 78 0.92 13.18 -2.25
CA TYR A 78 0.99 13.68 -3.62
C TYR A 78 0.38 15.09 -3.72
N PRO A 79 0.73 15.87 -4.76
CA PRO A 79 0.32 17.27 -4.85
C PRO A 79 -1.20 17.44 -4.93
N LYS A 80 -1.76 18.32 -4.09
CA LYS A 80 -3.20 18.67 -4.11
C LYS A 80 -3.58 19.70 -5.17
N LYS A 81 -2.61 20.50 -5.62
CA LYS A 81 -2.74 21.58 -6.61
C LYS A 81 -1.66 21.45 -7.67
N MET A 82 -2.05 21.67 -8.92
CA MET A 82 -1.11 21.80 -10.02
C MET A 82 -0.49 23.20 -9.95
N ALA A 83 0.83 23.29 -10.09
CA ALA A 83 1.54 24.57 -10.04
C ALA A 83 1.04 25.51 -11.14
N GLU A 84 0.89 24.99 -12.36
CA GLU A 84 0.39 25.72 -13.51
C GLU A 84 -0.80 24.97 -14.11
N ARG A 85 -1.99 25.56 -14.05
CA ARG A 85 -3.19 24.99 -14.64
C ARG A 85 -3.42 25.63 -16.01
N PRO A 86 -3.38 24.86 -17.12
CA PRO A 86 -3.66 25.42 -18.44
C PRO A 86 -5.11 25.94 -18.49
N ALA A 87 -5.28 27.11 -19.11
CA ALA A 87 -6.58 27.77 -19.22
C ALA A 87 -7.59 26.91 -19.99
N ASN A 88 -8.84 26.92 -19.53
CA ASN A 88 -9.96 26.27 -20.20
C ASN A 88 -10.80 27.34 -20.92
N THR A 89 -10.54 27.53 -22.21
CA THR A 89 -11.15 28.59 -23.02
C THR A 89 -12.11 28.04 -24.07
N LYS A 90 -13.01 28.89 -24.58
CA LYS A 90 -13.92 28.53 -25.68
C LYS A 90 -13.08 28.18 -26.92
N GLY A 91 -13.37 27.03 -27.54
CA GLY A 91 -12.58 26.49 -28.66
C GLY A 91 -11.42 25.58 -28.24
N HIS A 92 -10.94 25.66 -27.00
CA HIS A 92 -9.86 24.82 -26.44
C HIS A 92 -10.25 24.24 -25.07
N ARG A 93 -11.40 23.54 -25.04
CA ARG A 93 -11.89 22.90 -23.82
C ARG A 93 -10.97 21.73 -23.41
N ARG A 94 -10.77 21.57 -22.09
CA ARG A 94 -9.94 20.51 -21.52
C ARG A 94 -10.71 19.72 -20.48
N GLY A 95 -10.58 18.38 -20.54
CA GLY A 95 -10.94 17.50 -19.43
C GLY A 95 -9.89 17.57 -18.31
N ALA A 96 -10.14 16.85 -17.22
CA ALA A 96 -9.21 16.76 -16.11
C ALA A 96 -8.99 15.31 -15.70
N PHE A 97 -7.74 14.98 -15.39
CA PHE A 97 -7.37 13.74 -14.73
C PHE A 97 -7.52 13.87 -13.22
N ALA A 98 -7.87 12.77 -12.54
CA ALA A 98 -7.85 12.70 -11.09
C ALA A 98 -6.43 12.94 -10.56
N ARG A 99 -6.30 13.50 -9.36
CA ARG A 99 -4.99 13.86 -8.79
C ARG A 99 -4.07 12.65 -8.59
N VAL A 100 -4.65 11.47 -8.35
CA VAL A 100 -3.90 10.22 -8.17
C VAL A 100 -3.16 9.77 -9.43
N SER A 101 -3.58 10.26 -10.60
CA SER A 101 -2.95 9.95 -11.89
C SER A 101 -2.08 11.10 -12.41
N TRP A 102 -1.65 12.03 -11.55
CA TRP A 102 -0.74 13.11 -11.94
C TRP A 102 0.72 12.67 -11.76
N GLY A 103 1.54 12.91 -12.79
CA GLY A 103 2.96 12.55 -12.75
C GLY A 103 3.19 11.09 -13.08
N GLN A 104 4.22 10.49 -12.47
CA GLN A 104 4.54 9.08 -12.65
C GLN A 104 3.51 8.20 -11.90
N ASP A 105 3.23 7.03 -12.46
CA ASP A 105 2.32 6.06 -11.86
C ASP A 105 2.75 5.69 -10.43
N TYR A 106 1.84 5.90 -9.49
CA TYR A 106 2.06 5.68 -8.07
C TYR A 106 2.42 4.22 -7.76
N HIS A 107 1.95 3.26 -8.57
CA HIS A 107 2.31 1.85 -8.43
C HIS A 107 3.82 1.65 -8.53
N THR A 108 4.47 2.35 -9.47
CA THR A 108 5.92 2.23 -9.68
C THR A 108 6.69 2.83 -8.52
N ILE A 109 6.27 4.03 -8.07
CA ILE A 109 6.92 4.75 -6.97
C ILE A 109 6.81 3.95 -5.66
N LEU A 110 5.59 3.53 -5.29
CA LEU A 110 5.37 2.80 -4.03
C LEU A 110 6.05 1.43 -4.05
N ARG A 111 6.05 0.72 -5.18
CA ARG A 111 6.75 -0.56 -5.31
C ARG A 111 8.25 -0.43 -5.08
N ASP A 112 8.88 0.60 -5.65
CA ASP A 112 10.30 0.89 -5.40
C ASP A 112 10.56 1.17 -3.91
N ARG A 113 9.72 1.95 -3.23
CA ARG A 113 9.90 2.24 -1.79
C ARG A 113 9.70 1.01 -0.90
N MET A 114 8.68 0.20 -1.18
CA MET A 114 8.47 -1.04 -0.44
C MET A 114 9.58 -2.06 -0.68
N GLN A 115 10.12 -2.13 -1.91
CA GLN A 115 11.25 -3.00 -2.22
C GLN A 115 12.48 -2.62 -1.39
N LYS A 116 12.84 -1.32 -1.36
CA LYS A 116 13.95 -0.82 -0.54
C LYS A 116 13.76 -1.12 0.95
N LEU A 117 12.56 -0.92 1.49
CA LEU A 117 12.25 -1.28 2.88
C LEU A 117 12.41 -2.77 3.15
N GLY A 118 11.96 -3.61 2.22
CA GLY A 118 12.09 -5.06 2.31
C GLY A 118 13.54 -5.53 2.24
N GLU A 119 14.34 -4.96 1.34
CA GLU A 119 15.77 -5.24 1.22
C GLU A 119 16.51 -4.84 2.51
N PHE A 120 16.25 -3.64 3.02
CA PHE A 120 16.80 -3.19 4.30
C PHE A 120 16.43 -4.12 5.46
N LEU A 121 15.20 -4.64 5.50
CA LEU A 121 14.76 -5.60 6.50
C LEU A 121 15.55 -6.91 6.41
N VAL A 122 15.72 -7.46 5.21
CA VAL A 122 16.43 -8.73 4.98
C VAL A 122 17.92 -8.60 5.32
N GLU A 123 18.52 -7.46 5.01
CA GLU A 123 19.91 -7.15 5.39
C GLU A 123 20.10 -7.04 6.91
N THR A 124 19.11 -6.45 7.60
CA THR A 124 19.16 -6.24 9.06
C THR A 124 18.83 -7.52 9.85
N VAL A 125 17.92 -8.35 9.32
CA VAL A 125 17.42 -9.55 9.99
C VAL A 125 17.65 -10.76 9.07
N PRO A 126 18.75 -11.53 9.25
CA PRO A 126 18.99 -12.72 8.47
C PRO A 126 17.83 -13.72 8.55
N GLY A 127 17.31 -14.12 7.40
CA GLY A 127 16.18 -15.04 7.30
C GLY A 127 14.79 -14.37 7.36
N ALA A 128 14.72 -13.05 7.55
CA ALA A 128 13.48 -12.34 7.31
C ALA A 128 13.06 -12.47 5.84
N THR A 129 11.76 -12.50 5.61
CA THR A 129 11.16 -12.50 4.28
C THR A 129 10.09 -11.42 4.24
N PHE A 130 9.75 -10.94 3.05
CA PHE A 130 8.71 -9.94 2.88
C PHE A 130 7.95 -10.16 1.57
N LYS A 131 6.74 -9.62 1.54
CA LYS A 131 5.91 -9.53 0.34
C LYS A 131 5.30 -8.14 0.28
N SER A 132 5.54 -7.43 -0.82
CA SER A 132 5.03 -6.06 -1.03
C SER A 132 3.80 -6.06 -1.94
N MET A 133 2.89 -5.12 -1.69
CA MET A 133 1.65 -4.96 -2.45
C MET A 133 1.25 -3.48 -2.55
N VAL A 134 0.75 -3.08 -3.72
CA VAL A 134 0.17 -1.75 -3.97
C VAL A 134 -1.00 -1.92 -4.94
N ASP A 135 -2.21 -1.58 -4.48
CA ASP A 135 -3.51 -1.55 -5.19
C ASP A 135 -3.96 -2.86 -5.84
N THR A 136 -3.11 -3.42 -6.69
CA THR A 136 -3.20 -4.71 -7.39
C THR A 136 -2.90 -5.94 -6.51
N GLY A 137 -2.79 -5.76 -5.19
CA GLY A 137 -2.45 -6.81 -4.24
C GLY A 137 -3.60 -7.74 -3.90
N GLY A 138 -3.27 -8.90 -3.31
CA GLY A 138 -4.25 -9.87 -2.82
C GLY A 138 -4.94 -9.43 -1.52
N THR A 139 -4.32 -8.58 -0.70
CA THR A 139 -4.88 -8.00 0.55
C THR A 139 -5.40 -6.58 0.35
N VAL A 140 -6.32 -6.19 1.23
CA VAL A 140 -6.79 -4.79 1.39
C VAL A 140 -5.93 -4.04 2.38
#